data_AF-A0A3A3D4W9-F1
#
_entry.id   AF-A0A3A3D4W9-F1
#
_cell.length_a   1.000
_cell.length_b   1.000
_cell.length_c   1.000
_cell.angle_alpha   90.00
_cell.angle_beta   90.00
_cell.angle_gamma   90.00
#
_symmetry.space_group_name_H-M   'P 1'
#
loop_
_entity.id
_entity.type
_entity.pdbx_description
1 polymer ?
#
loop_
_entity_poly.entity_id
_entity_poly.type
_entity_poly.pdbx_seq_one_letter_code
_entity_poly.pdbx_strand_id
1 'polypeptide(L)'
;MPLFIAGIWTLLKPFFRHKTAPRVREYFGLQLSHQGNNIKNFCHFTPTERCQLLSSIGILLRHWPETFLSTCSALELNKIAFNINEKDVPFWVDKILRYKVKRQPYWTSDAEFKSAAMFLKRRGYKVSYPNIAETLGLARSCQHNKCRTKIIKSINENYHSTKKFHWK
;
A
#
# COMPACT_ATOMS: atom_id res chain seq x y z
N MET A 1 -20.01 13.13 -6.11
CA MET A 1 -20.14 11.84 -6.85
C MET A 1 -20.85 10.84 -5.93
N PRO A 2 -21.84 10.06 -6.41
CA PRO A 2 -22.59 9.14 -5.55
C PRO A 2 -21.68 8.11 -4.85
N LEU A 3 -21.94 7.87 -3.57
CA LEU A 3 -21.12 7.01 -2.68
C LEU A 3 -20.95 5.59 -3.23
N PHE A 4 -21.95 5.06 -3.92
CA PHE A 4 -21.86 3.74 -4.54
C PHE A 4 -20.79 3.70 -5.64
N ILE A 5 -20.81 4.68 -6.55
CA ILE A 5 -19.87 4.77 -7.68
C ILE A 5 -18.45 5.04 -7.18
N ALA A 6 -18.27 5.82 -6.11
CA ALA A 6 -16.97 6.01 -5.47
C ALA A 6 -16.34 4.69 -4.99
N GLY A 7 -17.17 3.73 -4.58
CA GLY A 7 -16.73 2.41 -4.17
C GLY A 7 -16.26 1.59 -5.36
N ILE A 8 -17.00 1.60 -6.47
CA ILE A 8 -16.61 0.96 -7.73
C ILE A 8 -15.23 1.45 -8.19
N TRP A 9 -15.01 2.76 -8.19
CA TRP A 9 -13.69 3.30 -8.54
C TRP A 9 -12.59 2.86 -7.58
N THR A 10 -12.89 2.73 -6.28
CA THR A 10 -11.93 2.20 -5.32
C THR A 10 -11.55 0.76 -5.65
N LEU A 11 -12.52 -0.09 -5.99
CA LEU A 11 -12.30 -1.49 -6.38
C LEU A 11 -11.56 -1.64 -7.71
N LEU A 12 -11.62 -0.64 -8.59
CA LEU A 12 -10.88 -0.61 -9.86
C LEU A 12 -9.40 -0.23 -9.69
N LYS A 13 -8.99 0.42 -8.60
CA LYS A 13 -7.59 0.86 -8.41
C LYS A 13 -6.54 -0.25 -8.56
N PRO A 14 -6.73 -1.49 -8.04
CA PRO A 14 -5.76 -2.58 -8.21
C PRO A 14 -5.50 -2.95 -9.68
N PHE A 15 -6.48 -2.75 -10.57
CA PHE A 15 -6.38 -3.04 -12.01
C PHE A 15 -5.43 -2.08 -12.75
N PHE A 16 -5.09 -0.94 -12.15
CA PHE A 16 -4.22 0.08 -12.75
C PHE A 16 -2.91 0.27 -12.00
N ARG A 17 -2.72 -0.32 -10.83
CA ARG A 17 -1.50 -0.13 -10.06
C ARG A 17 -0.36 -0.99 -10.60
N HIS A 18 0.71 -0.38 -11.10
CA HIS A 18 1.88 -1.04 -11.71
C HIS A 18 2.33 -2.38 -11.07
N LYS A 19 2.35 -2.49 -9.74
CA LYS A 19 2.79 -3.72 -9.05
C LYS A 19 1.75 -4.84 -9.01
N THR A 20 0.46 -4.52 -8.99
CA THR A 20 -0.63 -5.51 -8.83
C THR A 20 -1.44 -5.71 -10.11
N ALA A 21 -1.43 -4.71 -11.00
CA ALA A 21 -2.24 -4.68 -12.20
C ALA A 21 -2.03 -5.89 -13.13
N PRO A 22 -0.81 -6.38 -13.39
CA PRO A 22 -0.62 -7.54 -14.27
C PRO A 22 -1.35 -8.79 -13.74
N ARG A 23 -1.13 -9.14 -12.47
CA ARG A 23 -1.77 -10.30 -11.81
C ARG A 23 -3.30 -10.20 -11.79
N VAL A 24 -3.83 -9.00 -11.50
CA VAL A 24 -5.27 -8.77 -11.46
C VAL A 24 -5.87 -8.87 -12.86
N ARG A 25 -5.22 -8.29 -13.88
CA ARG A 25 -5.70 -8.35 -15.26
C ARG A 25 -5.70 -9.76 -15.80
N GLU A 26 -4.63 -10.52 -15.55
CA GLU A 26 -4.53 -11.93 -15.94
C GLU A 26 -5.63 -12.77 -15.32
N TYR A 27 -5.89 -12.62 -14.01
CA TYR A 27 -6.95 -13.33 -13.30
C TYR A 27 -8.34 -13.09 -13.89
N PHE A 28 -8.61 -11.87 -14.37
CA PHE A 28 -9.89 -11.51 -15.00
C PHE A 28 -9.87 -11.63 -16.54
N GLY A 29 -8.79 -12.13 -17.15
CA GLY A 29 -8.67 -12.25 -18.61
C GLY A 29 -8.74 -10.91 -19.36
N LEU A 30 -8.27 -9.83 -18.74
CA LEU A 30 -8.38 -8.48 -19.27
C LEU A 30 -7.29 -8.15 -20.30
N GLN A 31 -7.73 -7.76 -21.50
CA GLN A 31 -6.86 -7.29 -22.58
C GLN A 31 -7.01 -5.77 -22.72
N LEU A 32 -6.20 -5.03 -21.97
CA LEU A 32 -6.19 -3.58 -22.01
C LEU A 32 -5.06 -3.08 -22.90
N SER A 33 -5.43 -2.36 -23.96
CA SER A 33 -4.53 -1.72 -24.94
C SER A 33 -3.67 -0.64 -24.27
N HIS A 34 -4.21 0.04 -23.27
CA HIS A 34 -3.51 1.10 -22.53
C HIS A 34 -3.06 0.60 -21.15
N GLN A 35 -1.75 0.49 -20.96
CA GLN A 35 -1.14 0.19 -19.65
C GLN A 35 -1.04 1.42 -18.73
N GLY A 36 -2.01 2.33 -18.82
CA GLY A 36 -2.05 3.53 -17.98
C GLY A 36 -2.13 3.17 -16.50
N ASN A 37 -1.22 3.72 -15.69
CA ASN A 37 -1.17 3.46 -14.25
C ASN A 37 -2.25 4.22 -13.45
N ASN A 38 -3.21 4.86 -14.12
CA ASN A 38 -4.13 5.79 -13.50
C ASN A 38 -5.58 5.56 -13.94
N ILE A 39 -6.46 5.45 -12.94
CA ILE A 39 -7.91 5.32 -13.11
C ILE A 39 -8.53 6.51 -13.85
N LYS A 40 -7.87 7.68 -13.82
CA LYS A 40 -8.25 8.87 -14.60
C LYS A 40 -8.27 8.61 -16.11
N ASN A 41 -7.57 7.57 -16.56
CA ASN A 41 -7.56 7.18 -17.97
C ASN A 41 -8.77 6.32 -18.35
N PHE A 42 -9.71 6.06 -17.44
CA PHE A 42 -10.87 5.23 -17.73
C PHE A 42 -11.67 5.74 -18.95
N CYS A 43 -11.81 7.07 -19.05
CA CYS A 43 -12.48 7.74 -20.17
C CYS A 43 -11.71 7.68 -21.49
N HIS A 44 -10.48 7.17 -21.51
CA HIS A 44 -9.68 6.97 -22.73
C HIS A 44 -9.69 5.51 -23.22
N PHE A 45 -10.17 4.57 -22.41
CA PHE A 45 -10.38 3.19 -22.88
C PHE A 45 -11.50 3.12 -23.92
N THR A 46 -11.41 2.14 -24.80
CA THR A 46 -12.48 1.76 -25.73
C THR A 46 -13.72 1.28 -24.97
N PRO A 47 -14.92 1.32 -25.59
CA PRO A 47 -16.14 0.78 -24.97
C PRO A 47 -15.99 -0.67 -24.50
N THR A 48 -15.30 -1.51 -25.29
CA THR A 48 -15.06 -2.92 -24.96
C THR A 48 -14.24 -3.08 -23.68
N GLU A 49 -13.12 -2.35 -23.56
CA GLU A 49 -12.27 -2.37 -22.37
C GLU A 49 -13.01 -1.87 -21.12
N ARG A 50 -13.81 -0.80 -21.25
CA ARG A 50 -14.66 -0.30 -20.15
C ARG A 50 -15.67 -1.36 -19.72
N CYS A 51 -16.29 -2.04 -20.68
CA CYS A 51 -17.23 -3.12 -20.41
C CYS A 51 -16.55 -4.28 -19.66
N GLN A 52 -15.36 -4.70 -20.08
CA GLN A 52 -14.59 -5.75 -19.40
C GLN A 52 -14.22 -5.37 -17.96
N LEU A 53 -13.78 -4.13 -17.75
CA LEU A 53 -13.45 -3.60 -16.42
C LEU A 53 -14.68 -3.57 -15.50
N LEU A 54 -15.80 -3.03 -15.98
CA LEU A 54 -17.04 -2.97 -15.19
C LEU A 54 -17.64 -4.36 -14.95
N SER A 55 -17.52 -5.28 -15.91
CA SER A 55 -17.93 -6.67 -15.74
C SER A 55 -17.10 -7.37 -14.66
N SER A 56 -15.78 -7.12 -14.63
CA SER A 56 -14.90 -7.63 -13.57
C SER A 56 -15.31 -7.11 -12.19
N ILE A 57 -15.72 -5.84 -12.10
CA ILE A 57 -16.32 -5.31 -10.86
C ILE A 57 -17.64 -6.00 -10.55
N GLY A 58 -18.51 -6.23 -11.53
CA GLY A 58 -19.74 -6.99 -11.34
C GLY A 58 -19.50 -8.38 -10.75
N ILE A 59 -18.47 -9.08 -11.22
CA ILE A 59 -18.03 -10.37 -10.66
C ILE A 59 -17.59 -10.20 -9.21
N LEU A 60 -16.75 -9.20 -8.89
CA LEU A 60 -16.31 -8.94 -7.52
C LEU A 60 -17.46 -8.60 -6.57
N LEU A 61 -18.50 -7.94 -7.07
CA LEU A 61 -19.69 -7.56 -6.31
C LEU A 61 -20.74 -8.69 -6.21
N ARG A 62 -20.62 -9.75 -7.03
CA ARG A 62 -21.49 -10.91 -6.94
C ARG A 62 -21.23 -11.63 -5.62
N HIS A 63 -22.26 -11.82 -4.80
CA HIS A 63 -22.12 -12.34 -3.43
C HIS A 63 -21.11 -11.53 -2.61
N TRP A 64 -21.31 -10.22 -2.57
CA TRP A 64 -20.49 -9.32 -1.76
C TRP A 64 -20.72 -9.55 -0.25
N PRO A 65 -19.66 -9.58 0.58
CA PRO A 65 -18.25 -9.35 0.27
C PRO A 65 -17.41 -10.61 -0.02
N GLU A 66 -17.98 -11.80 -0.02
CA GLU A 66 -17.27 -13.08 -0.05
C GLU A 66 -16.39 -13.23 -1.29
N THR A 67 -16.94 -12.99 -2.49
CA THR A 67 -16.18 -13.10 -3.76
C THR A 67 -15.03 -12.11 -3.83
N PHE A 68 -15.23 -10.91 -3.30
CA PHE A 68 -14.17 -9.92 -3.22
C PHE A 68 -13.04 -10.35 -2.28
N LEU A 69 -13.38 -10.88 -1.11
CA LEU A 69 -12.40 -11.32 -0.12
C LEU A 69 -11.62 -12.55 -0.59
N SER A 70 -12.29 -13.51 -1.22
CA SER A 70 -11.63 -14.69 -1.80
C SER A 70 -10.66 -14.28 -2.92
N THR A 71 -11.09 -13.37 -3.80
CA THR A 71 -10.23 -12.83 -4.87
C THR A 71 -9.03 -12.07 -4.29
N CYS A 72 -9.25 -11.23 -3.27
CA CYS A 72 -8.14 -10.53 -2.59
C CYS A 72 -7.15 -11.51 -1.95
N SER A 73 -7.64 -12.60 -1.36
CA SER A 73 -6.78 -13.63 -0.78
C SER A 73 -5.96 -14.36 -1.85
N ALA A 74 -6.61 -14.80 -2.93
CA ALA A 74 -5.98 -15.51 -4.05
C ALA A 74 -4.91 -14.66 -4.76
N LEU A 75 -5.17 -13.35 -4.91
CA LEU A 75 -4.26 -12.41 -5.56
C LEU A 75 -3.30 -11.71 -4.58
N GLU A 76 -3.34 -12.08 -3.30
CA GLU A 76 -2.55 -11.45 -2.22
C GLU A 76 -2.68 -9.92 -2.20
N LEU A 77 -3.87 -9.41 -2.50
CA LEU A 77 -4.17 -7.98 -2.50
C LEU A 77 -4.31 -7.49 -1.06
N ASN A 78 -3.42 -6.58 -0.70
CA ASN A 78 -3.44 -5.89 0.59
C ASN A 78 -4.13 -4.53 0.45
N LYS A 79 -4.52 -3.90 1.56
CA LYS A 79 -5.13 -2.55 1.58
C LYS A 79 -4.37 -1.52 0.74
N ILE A 80 -3.04 -1.61 0.72
CA ILE A 80 -2.18 -0.75 -0.07
C ILE A 80 -2.60 -0.73 -1.54
N ALA A 81 -2.96 -1.88 -2.14
CA ALA A 81 -3.34 -1.99 -3.55
C ALA A 81 -4.47 -1.01 -3.94
N PHE A 82 -5.36 -0.73 -3.00
CA PHE A 82 -6.53 0.13 -3.16
C PHE A 82 -6.25 1.63 -2.92
N ASN A 83 -5.01 2.01 -2.58
CA ASN A 83 -4.58 3.40 -2.34
C ASN A 83 -5.65 4.21 -1.57
N ILE A 84 -6.02 3.67 -0.41
CA ILE A 84 -7.09 4.20 0.45
C ILE A 84 -6.58 5.48 1.07
N ASN A 85 -7.15 6.62 0.67
CA ASN A 85 -7.18 7.79 1.54
C ASN A 85 -8.43 7.65 2.39
N GLU A 86 -8.27 7.50 3.70
CA GLU A 86 -9.37 7.14 4.61
C GLU A 86 -10.57 8.09 4.56
N LYS A 87 -10.35 9.33 4.12
CA LYS A 87 -11.39 10.37 3.98
C LYS A 87 -12.28 10.22 2.74
N ASP A 88 -11.85 9.45 1.74
CA ASP A 88 -12.47 9.42 0.41
C ASP A 88 -13.11 8.08 0.04
N VAL A 89 -13.11 7.09 0.95
CA VAL A 89 -13.64 5.75 0.68
C VAL A 89 -15.04 5.60 1.29
N PRO A 90 -16.04 5.18 0.49
CA PRO A 90 -17.40 4.93 0.98
C PRO A 90 -17.42 3.88 2.09
N PHE A 91 -18.28 4.08 3.09
CA PHE A 91 -18.37 3.22 4.28
C PHE A 91 -18.49 1.73 3.97
N TRP A 92 -19.28 1.35 2.95
CA TRP A 92 -19.51 -0.04 2.59
C TRP A 92 -18.24 -0.75 2.06
N VAL A 93 -17.35 -0.01 1.40
CA VAL A 93 -16.03 -0.52 0.97
C VAL A 93 -15.04 -0.44 2.12
N ASP A 94 -15.02 0.69 2.82
CA ASP A 94 -14.09 0.96 3.91
C ASP A 94 -14.19 -0.10 5.01
N LYS A 95 -15.40 -0.50 5.41
CA LYS A 95 -15.61 -1.57 6.40
C LYS A 95 -14.95 -2.88 5.96
N ILE A 96 -15.09 -3.27 4.69
CA ILE A 96 -14.51 -4.52 4.20
C ILE A 96 -12.99 -4.40 4.06
N LEU A 97 -12.50 -3.31 3.49
CA LEU A 97 -11.06 -3.06 3.35
C LEU A 97 -10.36 -2.95 4.70
N ARG A 98 -10.95 -2.29 5.70
CA ARG A 98 -10.35 -2.10 7.02
C ARG A 98 -10.31 -3.38 7.84
N TYR A 99 -11.40 -4.14 7.86
CA TYR A 99 -11.57 -5.23 8.82
C TYR A 99 -11.35 -6.63 8.23
N LYS A 100 -11.45 -6.81 6.91
CA LYS A 100 -11.49 -8.14 6.28
C LYS A 100 -10.39 -8.39 5.24
N VAL A 101 -9.84 -7.35 4.61
CA VAL A 101 -8.64 -7.48 3.74
C VAL A 101 -7.38 -7.54 4.60
N LYS A 102 -6.42 -8.42 4.23
CA LYS A 102 -5.15 -8.65 4.95
C LYS A 102 -4.59 -7.35 5.49
N ARG A 103 -4.32 -7.34 6.81
CA ARG A 103 -3.76 -6.18 7.52
C ARG A 103 -2.49 -5.73 6.80
N GLN A 104 -2.40 -4.43 6.56
CA GLN A 104 -1.18 -3.83 6.05
C GLN A 104 -0.04 -4.15 7.03
N PRO A 105 1.16 -4.49 6.56
CA PRO A 105 2.34 -4.51 7.42
C PRO A 105 2.43 -3.16 8.15
N TYR A 106 2.90 -3.12 9.39
CA TYR A 106 3.13 -1.85 10.08
C TYR A 106 4.11 -0.98 9.26
N TRP A 107 3.70 0.25 8.93
CA TRP A 107 4.53 1.23 8.25
C TRP A 107 4.82 2.34 9.24
N THR A 108 6.08 2.45 9.65
CA THR A 108 6.53 3.50 10.55
C THR A 108 6.31 4.86 9.91
N SER A 109 5.79 5.82 10.67
CA SER A 109 5.72 7.22 10.28
C SER A 109 7.10 7.87 10.30
N ASP A 110 7.26 9.02 9.62
CA ASP A 110 8.52 9.76 9.66
C ASP A 110 8.82 10.31 11.07
N ALA A 111 7.78 10.56 11.88
CA ALA A 111 7.92 10.96 13.28
C ALA A 111 8.46 9.81 14.14
N GLU A 112 7.86 8.61 14.05
CA GLU A 112 8.37 7.41 14.75
C GLU A 112 9.80 7.06 14.31
N PHE A 113 10.08 7.18 13.01
CA PHE A 113 11.41 6.96 12.47
C PHE A 113 12.44 7.93 13.09
N LYS A 114 12.09 9.21 13.20
CA LYS A 114 12.94 10.23 13.83
C LYS A 114 13.14 9.94 15.32
N SER A 115 12.08 9.55 16.04
CA SER A 115 12.15 9.20 17.46
C SER A 115 13.05 7.99 17.70
N ALA A 116 12.94 6.93 16.89
CA ALA A 116 13.82 5.77 16.98
C ALA A 116 15.28 6.11 16.67
N ALA A 117 15.53 6.95 15.65
CA ALA A 117 16.88 7.42 15.34
C ALA A 117 17.49 8.23 16.51
N MET A 118 16.70 9.09 17.15
CA MET A 118 17.14 9.84 18.34
C MET A 118 17.39 8.92 19.54
N PHE A 119 16.56 7.90 19.75
CA PHE A 119 16.75 6.92 20.81
C PHE A 119 18.08 6.19 20.65
N LEU A 120 18.39 5.71 19.44
CA LEU A 120 19.67 5.06 19.13
C LEU A 120 20.86 5.99 19.41
N LYS A 121 20.77 7.26 18.97
CA LYS A 121 21.78 8.29 19.26
C LYS A 121 22.00 8.44 20.77
N ARG A 122 20.93 8.64 21.54
CA ARG A 122 20.98 8.83 23.00
C ARG A 122 21.57 7.63 23.73
N ARG A 123 21.32 6.42 23.23
CA ARG A 123 21.79 5.16 23.82
C ARG A 123 23.17 4.72 23.35
N GLY A 124 23.84 5.49 22.50
CA GLY A 124 25.20 5.16 22.10
C GLY A 124 25.29 4.21 20.89
N TYR A 125 24.20 3.95 20.18
CA TYR A 125 24.15 2.98 19.07
C TYR A 125 24.30 3.64 17.70
N LYS A 126 24.79 2.89 16.73
CA LYS A 126 24.89 3.30 15.32
C LYS A 126 23.49 3.62 14.78
N VAL A 127 23.32 4.83 14.24
CA VAL A 127 22.08 5.25 13.60
C VAL A 127 22.13 4.82 12.13
N SER A 128 21.44 3.74 11.81
CA SER A 128 21.38 3.15 10.47
C SER A 128 20.00 2.56 10.20
N TYR A 129 19.62 2.43 8.93
CA TYR A 129 18.33 1.83 8.55
C TYR A 129 18.07 0.46 9.20
N PRO A 130 19.03 -0.49 9.26
CA PRO A 130 18.84 -1.76 9.95
C PRO A 130 18.56 -1.59 11.44
N ASN A 131 19.39 -0.83 12.16
CA ASN A 131 19.21 -0.64 13.61
C ASN A 131 17.90 0.09 13.93
N ILE A 132 17.48 1.05 13.09
CA ILE A 132 16.20 1.75 13.25
C ILE A 132 15.03 0.79 13.01
N ALA A 133 15.09 -0.04 11.96
CA ALA A 133 14.08 -1.07 11.71
C ALA A 133 13.96 -2.03 12.89
N GLU A 134 15.10 -2.50 13.41
CA GLU A 134 15.13 -3.39 14.56
C GLU A 134 14.58 -2.71 15.82
N THR A 135 14.94 -1.46 16.08
CA THR A 135 14.37 -0.66 17.19
C THR A 135 12.84 -0.53 17.08
N LEU A 136 12.32 -0.44 15.86
CA LEU A 136 10.89 -0.31 15.58
C LEU A 136 10.17 -1.67 15.47
N GLY A 137 10.86 -2.79 15.75
CA GLY A 137 10.28 -4.14 15.69
C GLY A 137 9.94 -4.60 14.26
N LEU A 138 10.58 -4.03 13.24
CA LEU A 138 10.34 -4.36 11.84
C LEU A 138 11.27 -5.49 11.37
N ALA A 139 10.69 -6.57 10.84
CA ALA A 139 11.41 -7.71 10.26
C ALA A 139 12.16 -7.39 8.95
N ARG A 140 11.92 -6.21 8.35
CA ARG A 140 12.56 -5.73 7.12
C ARG A 140 13.10 -4.33 7.33
N SER A 141 14.13 -3.96 6.57
CA SER A 141 14.66 -2.61 6.56
C SER A 141 13.56 -1.58 6.32
N CYS A 142 13.59 -0.48 7.07
CA CYS A 142 12.65 0.62 6.89
C CYS A 142 12.70 1.11 5.45
N GLN A 143 11.54 1.44 4.87
CA GLN A 143 11.48 1.93 3.51
C GLN A 143 12.37 3.18 3.35
N HIS A 144 13.31 3.10 2.41
CA HIS A 144 14.22 4.19 2.10
C HIS A 144 13.46 5.30 1.36
N ASN A 145 13.47 6.51 1.91
CA ASN A 145 12.94 7.69 1.24
C ASN A 145 13.89 8.89 1.46
N LYS A 146 13.73 9.94 0.64
CA LYS A 146 14.60 11.13 0.69
C LYS A 146 14.58 11.80 2.09
N CYS A 147 13.42 11.86 2.74
CA CYS A 147 13.27 12.47 4.07
C CYS A 147 14.05 11.71 5.16
N ARG A 148 13.94 10.39 5.21
CA ARG A 148 14.62 9.52 6.19
C ARG A 148 16.12 9.50 5.99
N THR A 149 16.58 9.55 4.74
CA THR A 149 18.01 9.69 4.45
C THR A 149 18.56 11.02 4.95
N LYS A 150 17.79 12.12 4.82
CA LYS A 150 18.16 13.41 5.43
C LYS A 150 18.19 13.33 6.96
N ILE A 151 17.23 12.66 7.59
CA ILE A 151 17.20 12.46 9.06
C ILE A 151 18.43 11.70 9.54
N ILE A 152 18.80 10.60 8.88
CA ILE A 152 19.99 9.83 9.25
C ILE A 152 21.26 10.66 9.07
N LYS A 153 21.38 11.37 7.93
CA LYS A 153 22.53 12.24 7.67
C LYS A 153 22.68 13.33 8.75
N SER A 154 21.62 14.08 9.04
CA SER A 154 21.67 15.17 10.03
C SER A 154 21.98 14.67 11.45
N ILE A 155 21.54 13.46 11.79
CA ILE A 155 21.87 12.84 13.08
C ILE A 155 23.33 12.40 13.12
N ASN A 156 23.83 11.82 12.03
CA ASN A 156 25.19 11.28 11.94
C ASN A 156 26.26 12.35 11.71
N GLU A 157 25.93 13.51 11.12
CA GLU A 157 26.85 14.64 10.93
C GLU A 157 27.53 15.07 12.24
N ASN A 158 26.87 14.86 13.37
CA ASN A 158 27.36 15.23 14.70
C ASN A 158 27.60 14.02 15.63
N TYR A 159 27.55 12.79 15.08
CA TYR A 159 27.61 11.59 15.90
C TYR A 159 27.94 10.34 15.08
N HIS A 160 29.03 9.66 15.43
CA HIS A 160 29.40 8.38 14.83
C HIS A 160 29.62 7.33 15.92
N SER A 161 28.74 6.33 15.95
CA SER A 161 28.91 5.12 16.74
C SER A 161 28.91 3.90 15.83
N THR A 162 29.70 2.90 16.20
CA THR A 162 29.81 1.61 15.52
C THR A 162 28.99 0.52 16.21
N LYS A 163 28.45 0.77 17.42
CA LYS A 163 27.71 -0.23 18.21
C LYS A 163 26.42 -0.62 17.49
N LYS A 164 26.25 -1.91 17.22
CA LYS A 164 24.98 -2.45 16.68
C LYS A 164 23.93 -2.53 17.79
N PHE A 165 22.69 -2.28 17.42
CA PHE A 165 21.54 -2.47 18.31
C PHE A 165 20.96 -3.85 18.05
N HIS A 166 20.66 -4.60 19.11
CA HIS A 166 19.92 -5.86 19.04
C HIS A 166 19.02 -5.96 20.28
N TRP A 167 17.78 -6.40 20.09
CA TRP A 167 16.93 -6.77 21.22
C TRP A 167 17.48 -8.05 21.86
N LYS A 168 17.77 -7.99 23.15
CA LYS A 168 18.10 -9.17 23.96
C LYS A 168 16.84 -9.85 24.44
#